data_AF-M5FTK5-F1
#
_entry.id   AF-M5FTK5-F1
#
_cell.length_a   1.000
_cell.length_b   1.000
_cell.length_c   1.000
_cell.angle_alpha   90.00
_cell.angle_beta   90.00
_cell.angle_gamma   90.00
#
_symmetry.space_group_name_H-M   'P 1'
#
loop_
_entity.id
_entity.type
_entity.pdbx_description
1 polymer ?
#
loop_
_entity_poly.entity_id
_entity_poly.type
_entity_poly.pdbx_seq_one_letter_code
_entity_poly.pdbx_strand_id
1 'polypeptide(L)'
;MPLPKPLSPSKLAKELASPSRHQVVRASLVSRPGHAVYIPQIRKLVFEYCDVWISNIHARTYLLNHVAKLAAAHPHVEVVVQQRSNHHPIARGLYLNGRDKVIALNGLQPTAIAEKVNLLLDSSGAKIKPLKKPVESTTESVRGIWSGMHVENPVVI
;
A
#
# COMPACT_ATOMS: atom_id res chain seq x y z
N MET A 1 -31.20 -34.86 -43.78
CA MET A 1 -30.51 -33.61 -43.38
C MET A 1 -29.04 -33.76 -43.76
N PRO A 2 -28.50 -32.99 -44.71
CA PRO A 2 -27.10 -33.15 -45.10
C PRO A 2 -26.17 -32.53 -44.05
N LEU A 3 -25.09 -33.24 -43.72
CA LEU A 3 -24.06 -32.75 -42.79
C LEU A 3 -23.34 -31.52 -43.39
N PRO A 4 -22.99 -30.52 -42.56
CA PRO A 4 -22.30 -29.33 -43.04
C PRO A 4 -20.94 -29.71 -43.64
N LYS A 5 -20.60 -29.11 -44.79
CA LYS A 5 -19.32 -29.33 -45.46
C LYS A 5 -18.16 -28.86 -44.56
N PRO A 6 -17.03 -29.60 -44.51
CA PRO A 6 -15.89 -29.22 -43.70
C PRO A 6 -15.30 -27.89 -44.19
N LEU A 7 -14.88 -27.05 -43.24
CA LEU A 7 -14.27 -25.75 -43.52
C LEU A 7 -12.95 -25.93 -44.28
N SER A 8 -12.67 -25.01 -45.21
CA SER A 8 -11.43 -25.03 -45.98
C SER A 8 -10.21 -24.82 -45.07
N PRO A 9 -9.05 -25.42 -45.37
CA PRO A 9 -7.86 -25.34 -44.53
C PRO A 9 -7.38 -23.89 -44.31
N SER A 10 -7.63 -23.00 -45.28
CA SER A 10 -7.38 -21.56 -45.16
C SER A 10 -8.26 -20.84 -44.14
N LYS A 11 -9.52 -21.25 -43.98
CA LYS A 11 -10.44 -20.69 -42.99
C LYS A 11 -10.10 -21.21 -41.59
N LEU A 12 -9.79 -22.50 -41.47
CA LEU A 12 -9.29 -23.12 -40.24
C LEU A 12 -8.03 -22.43 -39.72
N ALA A 13 -7.05 -22.17 -40.60
CA ALA A 13 -5.83 -21.46 -40.23
C ALA A 13 -6.10 -20.01 -39.76
N LYS A 14 -7.06 -19.31 -40.38
CA LYS A 14 -7.44 -17.94 -39.99
C LYS A 14 -8.19 -17.88 -38.67
N GLU A 15 -8.95 -18.92 -38.33
CA GLU A 15 -9.68 -19.06 -37.08
C GLU A 15 -8.76 -19.46 -35.92
N LEU A 16 -7.78 -20.34 -36.19
CA LEU A 16 -6.70 -20.69 -35.26
C LEU A 16 -5.69 -19.54 -35.04
N ALA A 17 -5.49 -18.68 -36.04
CA ALA A 17 -4.66 -17.47 -35.94
C ALA A 17 -5.40 -16.27 -35.34
N SER A 18 -6.72 -16.38 -35.09
CA SER A 18 -7.44 -15.35 -34.36
C SER A 18 -6.99 -15.39 -32.90
N PRO A 19 -6.59 -14.24 -32.30
CA PRO A 19 -6.21 -14.23 -30.91
C PRO A 19 -7.42 -14.71 -30.09
N SER A 20 -7.22 -15.74 -29.27
CA SER A 20 -8.26 -16.24 -28.36
C SER A 20 -8.92 -15.06 -27.65
N ARG A 21 -10.23 -14.91 -27.81
CA ARG A 21 -11.07 -13.78 -27.33
C ARG A 21 -11.00 -13.49 -25.83
N HIS A 22 -10.26 -14.28 -25.07
CA HIS A 22 -9.90 -13.94 -23.71
C HIS A 22 -8.83 -12.84 -23.76
N GLN A 23 -9.26 -11.58 -23.86
CA GLN A 23 -8.40 -10.46 -23.55
C GLN A 23 -7.84 -10.70 -22.14
N VAL A 24 -6.55 -11.03 -22.05
CA VAL A 24 -5.83 -10.94 -20.79
C VAL A 24 -5.79 -9.45 -20.46
N VAL A 25 -6.74 -9.01 -19.63
CA VAL A 25 -6.80 -7.64 -19.16
C VAL A 25 -5.51 -7.39 -18.39
N ARG A 26 -4.61 -6.58 -18.96
CA ARG A 26 -3.37 -6.18 -18.29
C ARG A 26 -3.73 -5.60 -16.92
N ALA A 27 -3.05 -6.08 -15.87
CA ALA A 27 -3.31 -5.75 -14.47
C ALA A 27 -4.60 -6.32 -13.82
N SER A 28 -5.19 -7.39 -14.36
CA SER A 28 -6.32 -8.08 -13.68
C SER A 28 -5.94 -8.69 -12.33
N LEU A 29 -4.65 -9.00 -12.12
CA LEU A 29 -4.13 -9.57 -10.87
C LEU A 29 -3.41 -8.48 -10.09
N VAL A 30 -4.09 -7.88 -9.12
CA VAL A 30 -3.49 -6.96 -8.14
C VAL A 30 -3.40 -7.65 -6.79
N SER A 31 -2.19 -7.77 -6.25
CA SER A 31 -2.01 -8.26 -4.87
C SER A 31 -2.50 -7.21 -3.88
N ARG A 32 -3.47 -7.56 -3.04
CA ARG A 32 -3.96 -6.69 -1.97
C ARG A 32 -3.44 -7.20 -0.62
N PRO A 33 -2.85 -6.34 0.22
CA PRO A 33 -2.45 -6.77 1.56
C PRO A 33 -3.68 -7.21 2.36
N GLY A 34 -3.56 -8.31 3.11
CA GLY A 34 -4.61 -8.79 4.02
C GLY A 34 -5.68 -9.69 3.42
N HIS A 35 -5.64 -10.03 2.11
CA HIS A 35 -6.60 -10.98 1.53
C HIS A 35 -6.31 -12.45 1.92
N ALA A 36 -5.02 -12.81 2.01
CA ALA A 36 -4.58 -14.15 2.42
C ALA A 36 -3.54 -14.07 3.53
N VAL A 37 -2.58 -13.15 3.39
CA VAL A 37 -1.53 -12.88 4.37
C VAL A 37 -1.43 -11.38 4.58
N TYR A 38 -1.17 -10.97 5.81
CA TYR A 38 -0.86 -9.59 6.15
C TYR A 38 0.66 -9.40 6.19
N ILE A 39 1.16 -8.49 5.36
CA ILE A 39 2.57 -8.09 5.34
C ILE A 39 2.62 -6.62 5.76
N PRO A 40 3.30 -6.28 6.88
CA PRO A 40 3.53 -4.89 7.26
C PRO A 40 4.22 -4.11 6.14
N GLN A 41 3.80 -2.87 5.92
CA GLN A 41 4.22 -2.10 4.74
C GLN A 41 5.58 -1.42 4.90
N ILE A 42 6.00 -1.14 6.14
CA ILE A 42 7.28 -0.53 6.43
C ILE A 42 8.41 -1.56 6.29
N ARG A 43 9.52 -1.15 5.66
CA ARG A 43 10.72 -1.97 5.46
C ARG A 43 11.88 -1.52 6.34
N LYS A 44 12.08 -0.21 6.41
CA LYS A 44 13.23 0.39 7.10
C LYS A 44 12.78 1.63 7.86
N LEU A 45 13.27 1.77 9.09
CA LEU A 45 13.10 2.93 9.94
C LEU A 45 14.46 3.56 10.21
N VAL A 46 14.68 4.77 9.73
CA VAL A 46 15.93 5.51 9.89
C VAL A 46 15.72 6.63 10.89
N PHE A 47 16.50 6.64 11.96
CA PHE A 47 16.59 7.74 12.90
C PHE A 47 17.82 8.58 12.57
N GLU A 48 17.62 9.84 12.21
CA GLU A 48 18.70 10.81 12.05
C GLU A 48 18.74 11.72 13.27
N TYR A 49 19.92 11.89 13.89
CA TYR A 49 20.09 12.74 15.06
C TYR A 49 21.44 13.45 15.10
N CYS A 50 21.54 14.52 15.89
CA CYS A 50 22.76 15.27 16.14
C CYS A 50 23.18 15.17 17.62
N ASP A 51 24.49 15.07 17.88
CA ASP A 51 25.05 15.01 19.24
C ASP A 51 25.10 16.38 19.93
N VAL A 52 25.32 17.44 19.17
CA VAL A 52 25.65 18.76 19.73
C VAL A 52 24.40 19.57 20.08
N TRP A 53 23.38 19.53 19.22
CA TRP A 53 22.23 20.43 19.35
C TRP A 53 21.25 20.02 20.45
N ILE A 54 20.74 21.01 21.18
CA ILE A 54 19.79 20.84 22.30
C ILE A 54 18.45 20.25 21.83
N SER A 55 18.01 20.61 20.61
CA SER A 55 16.75 20.10 20.02
C SER A 55 16.71 18.58 19.85
N ASN A 56 17.87 17.92 19.95
CA ASN A 56 18.03 16.47 19.82
C ASN A 56 18.08 15.75 21.18
N ILE A 57 18.09 16.45 22.33
CA ILE A 57 18.27 15.83 23.66
C ILE A 57 17.28 14.69 23.88
N HIS A 58 15.97 14.94 23.70
CA HIS A 58 14.96 13.92 23.92
C HIS A 58 15.02 12.78 22.90
N ALA A 59 15.41 13.08 21.66
CA ALA A 59 15.62 12.06 20.64
C ALA A 59 16.79 11.14 21.03
N ARG A 60 17.91 11.70 21.50
CA ARG A 60 19.06 10.91 22.01
C ARG A 60 18.65 10.04 23.19
N THR A 61 17.91 10.60 24.15
CA THR A 61 17.37 9.82 25.28
C THR A 61 16.47 8.68 24.82
N TYR A 62 15.63 8.91 23.82
CA TYR A 62 14.79 7.86 23.23
C TYR A 62 15.63 6.77 22.55
N LEU A 63 16.64 7.16 21.77
CA LEU A 63 17.54 6.24 21.07
C LEU A 63 18.26 5.30 22.05
N LEU A 64 18.78 5.84 23.16
CA LEU A 64 19.51 5.07 24.17
C LEU A 64 18.60 4.08 24.93
N ASN A 65 17.36 4.46 25.23
CA ASN A 65 16.51 3.68 26.14
C ASN A 65 15.54 2.71 25.44
N HIS A 66 15.10 3.04 24.21
CA HIS A 66 13.94 2.37 23.60
C HIS A 66 14.24 1.65 22.27
N VAL A 67 15.24 2.08 21.49
CA VAL A 67 15.45 1.56 20.12
C VAL A 67 15.76 0.06 20.08
N ALA A 68 16.58 -0.43 21.01
CA ALA A 68 16.90 -1.85 21.07
C ALA A 68 15.65 -2.71 21.32
N LYS A 69 14.77 -2.27 22.23
CA LYS A 69 13.50 -2.95 22.51
C LYS A 69 12.55 -2.90 21.32
N LEU A 70 12.52 -1.76 20.62
CA LEU A 70 11.71 -1.60 19.42
C LEU A 70 12.16 -2.54 18.29
N ALA A 71 13.47 -2.63 18.04
CA ALA A 71 14.02 -3.53 17.01
C ALA A 71 13.73 -5.00 17.35
N ALA A 72 13.82 -5.38 18.63
CA ALA A 72 13.46 -6.73 19.08
C ALA A 72 11.96 -7.04 18.91
N ALA A 73 11.09 -6.05 19.14
CA ALA A 73 9.64 -6.21 18.97
C ALA A 73 9.21 -6.29 17.50
N HIS A 74 9.94 -5.64 16.60
CA HIS A 74 9.62 -5.57 15.16
C HIS A 74 10.77 -6.12 14.31
N PRO A 75 11.02 -7.46 14.31
CA PRO A 75 12.14 -8.06 13.58
C PRO A 75 12.03 -7.96 12.05
N HIS A 76 10.87 -7.58 11.53
CA HIS A 76 10.63 -7.38 10.09
C HIS A 76 11.09 -5.99 9.59
N VAL A 77 11.43 -5.06 10.49
CA VAL A 77 11.84 -3.70 10.15
C VAL A 77 13.33 -3.54 10.36
N GLU A 78 14.03 -3.06 9.32
CA GLU A 78 15.43 -2.67 9.45
C GLU A 78 15.52 -1.32 10.17
N VAL A 79 15.98 -1.32 11.42
CA VAL A 79 16.15 -0.10 12.21
C VAL A 79 17.58 0.41 12.07
N VAL A 80 17.73 1.62 11.55
CA VAL A 80 19.03 2.27 11.30
C VAL A 80 19.10 3.55 12.11
N VAL A 81 20.21 3.73 12.82
CA VAL A 81 20.51 4.98 13.55
C VAL A 81 21.67 5.66 12.84
N GLN A 82 21.44 6.88 12.37
CA GLN A 82 22.41 7.66 11.62
C GLN A 82 22.67 8.99 12.32
N GLN A 83 23.95 9.28 12.55
CA GLN A 83 24.36 10.59 13.02
C GLN A 83 24.38 11.59 11.85
N ARG A 84 23.77 12.75 12.07
CA ARG A 84 23.71 13.85 11.12
C ARG A 84 23.98 15.17 11.84
N SER A 85 25.16 15.74 11.60
CA SER A 85 25.60 17.00 12.22
C SER A 85 24.74 18.19 11.82
N ASN A 86 24.49 19.12 12.75
CA ASN A 86 23.78 20.39 12.50
C ASN A 86 22.35 20.26 11.94
N HIS A 87 21.65 19.19 12.29
CA HIS A 87 20.26 18.98 11.88
C HIS A 87 19.34 18.62 13.06
N HIS A 88 18.06 18.93 12.88
CA HIS A 88 17.00 18.50 13.80
C HIS A 88 16.79 16.98 13.70
N PRO A 89 16.36 16.32 14.79
CA PRO A 89 16.15 14.90 14.78
C PRO A 89 14.94 14.55 13.90
N ILE A 90 15.08 13.54 13.05
CA ILE A 90 13.98 13.04 12.21
C ILE A 90 13.90 11.52 12.27
N ALA A 91 12.67 11.00 12.14
CA ALA A 91 12.41 9.59 11.87
C ALA A 91 11.87 9.46 10.44
N ARG A 92 12.50 8.59 9.64
CA ARG A 92 12.11 8.30 8.26
C ARG A 92 11.71 6.84 8.14
N GLY A 93 10.45 6.59 7.80
CA GLY A 93 9.94 5.27 7.42
C GLY A 93 10.00 5.08 5.91
N LEU A 94 10.66 4.02 5.45
CA LEU A 94 10.73 3.59 4.05
C LEU A 94 9.78 2.41 3.84
N TYR A 95 8.91 2.50 2.85
CA TYR A 95 7.81 1.56 2.63
C TYR A 95 8.01 0.72 1.36
N LEU A 96 7.30 -0.42 1.30
CA LEU A 96 7.32 -1.35 0.15
C LEU A 96 6.92 -0.69 -1.17
N ASN A 97 6.08 0.33 -1.13
CA ASN A 97 5.62 1.08 -2.30
C ASN A 97 6.67 2.07 -2.86
N GLY A 98 7.89 2.07 -2.32
CA GLY A 98 8.99 2.96 -2.73
C GLY A 98 8.88 4.40 -2.22
N ARG A 99 7.88 4.70 -1.38
CA ARG A 99 7.74 6.02 -0.74
C ARG A 99 8.39 6.03 0.63
N ASP A 100 8.71 7.24 1.09
CA ASP A 100 9.12 7.52 2.44
C ASP A 100 8.13 8.45 3.17
N LYS A 101 8.04 8.30 4.48
CA LYS A 101 7.38 9.27 5.37
C LYS A 101 8.40 9.75 6.39
N VAL A 102 8.55 11.06 6.48
CA VAL A 102 9.48 11.72 7.40
C VAL A 102 8.68 12.46 8.45
N ILE A 103 9.02 12.25 9.73
CA ILE A 103 8.45 12.96 10.86
C ILE A 103 9.59 13.63 11.63
N ALA A 104 9.45 14.93 11.89
CA ALA A 104 10.38 15.66 12.74
C ALA A 104 10.12 15.33 14.21
N LEU A 105 11.20 15.14 14.98
CA LEU A 105 11.16 14.77 16.40
C LEU A 105 11.59 15.92 17.32
N ASN A 106 11.75 17.12 16.78
CA ASN A 106 12.24 18.28 17.52
C ASN A 106 11.25 18.71 18.61
N GLY A 107 11.74 18.84 19.85
CA GLY A 107 10.92 19.31 20.98
C GLY A 107 9.90 18.29 21.51
N LEU A 108 9.83 17.08 20.93
CA LEU A 108 8.97 16.02 21.44
C LEU A 108 9.61 15.34 22.65
N GLN A 109 8.79 14.95 23.63
CA GLN A 109 9.24 14.09 24.72
C GLN A 109 9.42 12.64 24.22
N PRO A 110 10.24 11.80 24.89
CA PRO A 110 10.48 10.42 24.47
C PRO A 110 9.19 9.58 24.30
N THR A 111 8.16 9.84 25.11
CA THR A 111 6.84 9.21 25.00
C THR A 111 6.13 9.57 23.69
N ALA A 112 6.05 10.87 23.36
CA ALA A 112 5.49 11.35 22.10
C ALA A 112 6.30 10.86 20.88
N ILE A 113 7.62 10.72 21.02
CA ILE A 113 8.47 10.12 19.97
C ILE A 113 8.04 8.66 19.73
N ALA A 114 7.79 7.88 20.78
CA ALA A 114 7.31 6.50 20.65
C ALA A 114 5.98 6.43 19.88
N GLU A 115 5.04 7.34 20.15
CA GLU A 115 3.77 7.42 19.43
C GLU A 115 3.96 7.75 17.94
N LYS A 116 4.85 8.69 17.62
CA LYS A 116 5.17 9.01 16.22
C LYS A 116 5.85 7.86 15.50
N VAL A 117 6.67 7.11 16.20
CA VAL A 117 7.30 5.90 15.66
C VAL A 117 6.26 4.82 15.42
N ASN A 118 5.33 4.57 16.36
CA ASN A 118 4.22 3.65 16.15
C ASN A 118 3.36 4.06 14.95
N LEU A 119 3.09 5.36 14.78
CA LEU A 119 2.40 5.88 13.60
C LEU A 119 3.13 5.52 12.30
N LEU A 120 4.46 5.60 12.27
CA LEU A 120 5.26 5.19 11.09
C LEU A 120 5.18 3.69 10.85
N LEU A 121 5.22 2.87 11.89
CA LEU A 121 5.12 1.41 11.83
C LEU A 121 3.77 0.95 11.29
N ASP A 122 2.68 1.57 11.75
CA ASP A 122 1.30 1.24 11.35
C ASP A 122 0.92 1.86 9.99
N SER A 123 1.75 2.76 9.45
CA SER A 123 1.44 3.44 8.20
C SER A 123 1.63 2.55 6.97
N SER A 124 0.79 2.78 5.96
CA SER A 124 0.91 2.10 4.65
C SER A 124 1.94 2.70 3.69
N GLY A 125 2.52 3.86 4.03
CA GLY A 125 3.34 4.64 3.09
C GLY A 125 2.55 5.33 1.98
N ALA A 126 1.22 5.17 1.89
CA ALA A 126 0.40 5.85 0.90
C ALA A 126 0.31 7.36 1.19
N LYS A 127 0.13 8.16 0.13
CA LYS A 127 -0.12 9.61 0.24
C LYS A 127 -1.40 9.83 1.05
N ILE A 128 -1.30 10.65 2.10
CA ILE A 128 -2.45 11.03 2.93
C ILE A 128 -3.41 11.84 2.05
N LYS A 129 -4.64 11.36 1.93
CA LYS A 129 -5.73 12.00 1.20
C LYS A 129 -6.97 11.99 2.08
N PRO A 130 -7.82 13.02 2.02
CA PRO A 130 -9.11 12.98 2.70
C PRO A 130 -9.95 11.82 2.14
N LEU A 131 -10.55 11.03 3.03
CA LEU A 131 -11.42 9.93 2.64
C LEU A 131 -12.78 10.50 2.20
N LYS A 132 -13.13 10.27 0.93
CA LYS A 132 -14.46 10.65 0.40
C LYS A 132 -15.53 9.61 0.71
N LYS A 133 -15.13 8.34 0.76
CA LYS A 133 -16.00 7.19 1.00
C LYS A 133 -15.34 6.29 2.04
N PRO A 134 -16.11 5.72 2.99
CA PRO A 134 -15.58 4.82 3.99
C PRO A 134 -15.25 3.43 3.42
N VAL A 135 -15.91 3.02 2.33
CA VAL A 135 -15.77 1.69 1.71
C VAL A 135 -15.33 1.83 0.26
N GLU A 136 -14.27 1.12 -0.10
CA GLU A 136 -13.74 1.01 -1.46
C GLU A 136 -13.81 -0.46 -1.90
N SER A 137 -14.70 -0.76 -2.85
CA SER A 137 -14.86 -2.09 -3.43
C SER A 137 -14.33 -2.13 -4.86
N THR A 138 -13.73 -3.24 -5.24
CA THR A 138 -13.33 -3.51 -6.64
C THR A 138 -14.34 -4.42 -7.35
N THR A 139 -15.08 -5.21 -6.57
CA THR A 139 -16.16 -6.07 -7.07
C THR A 139 -17.39 -5.25 -7.43
N GLU A 140 -18.12 -5.70 -8.45
CA GLU A 140 -19.42 -5.16 -8.84
C GLU A 140 -20.50 -5.39 -7.77
N SER A 141 -21.65 -4.73 -7.95
CA SER A 141 -22.81 -4.91 -7.07
C SER A 141 -23.34 -6.33 -7.15
N VAL A 142 -23.50 -7.00 -6.00
CA VAL A 142 -24.05 -8.36 -5.89
C VAL A 142 -25.45 -8.47 -6.50
N ARG A 143 -26.26 -7.39 -6.42
CA ARG A 143 -27.62 -7.35 -6.98
C ARG A 143 -27.68 -6.78 -8.40
N GLY A 144 -26.52 -6.55 -9.03
CA GLY A 144 -26.41 -5.78 -10.25
C GLY A 144 -26.61 -4.28 -10.02
N ILE A 145 -26.37 -3.52 -11.09
CA ILE A 145 -26.69 -2.10 -11.15
C ILE A 145 -28.14 -1.97 -11.60
N TRP A 146 -28.89 -1.03 -11.02
CA TRP A 146 -30.27 -0.78 -11.42
C TRP A 146 -30.37 -0.50 -12.92
N SER A 147 -31.37 -1.09 -13.57
CA SER A 147 -31.68 -0.89 -14.98
C SER A 147 -33.18 -0.72 -15.15
N GLY A 148 -33.60 0.39 -15.77
CA GLY A 148 -35.02 0.69 -16.03
C GLY A 148 -35.70 -0.25 -17.03
N MET A 149 -34.97 -1.15 -17.68
CA MET A 149 -35.55 -2.22 -18.52
C MET A 149 -35.87 -3.49 -17.73
N HIS A 150 -35.32 -3.62 -16.52
CA HIS A 150 -35.45 -4.81 -15.67
C HIS A 150 -36.44 -4.58 -14.51
N VAL A 151 -37.36 -3.62 -14.67
CA VAL A 151 -38.47 -3.39 -13.75
C VAL A 151 -39.75 -4.01 -14.32
N GLU A 152 -40.65 -4.49 -13.45
CA GLU A 152 -41.90 -5.14 -13.85
C GLU A 152 -42.74 -4.26 -14.79
N ASN A 153 -42.75 -2.95 -14.56
CA ASN A 153 -43.43 -1.97 -15.41
C ASN A 153 -42.40 -0.96 -15.94
N PRO A 154 -41.86 -1.15 -17.16
CA PRO A 154 -40.94 -0.19 -17.76
C PRO A 154 -41.67 1.12 -18.03
N VAL A 155 -41.03 2.24 -17.72
CA VAL A 155 -41.57 3.58 -18.00
C VAL A 155 -41.65 3.75 -19.52
N VAL A 156 -42.86 3.78 -20.06
CA VAL A 156 -43.11 4.15 -21.45
C VAL A 156 -43.03 5.68 -21.52
N ILE A 157 -42.08 6.19 -22.31
CA ILE A 157 -41.89 7.61 -22.58
C ILE A 157 -42.84 8.06 -23.69
#